data_AF-A0A972DZS6-F1
#
_entry.id   AF-A0A972DZS6-F1
#
_cell.length_a   1.000
_cell.length_b   1.000
_cell.length_c   1.000
_cell.angle_alpha   90.00
_cell.angle_beta   90.00
_cell.angle_gamma   90.00
#
_symmetry.space_group_name_H-M   'P 1'
#
loop_
_entity.id
_entity.type
_entity.pdbx_description
1 polymer ?
#
loop_
_entity_poly.entity_id
_entity_poly.type
_entity_poly.pdbx_seq_one_letter_code
_entity_poly.pdbx_strand_id
1 'polypeptide(L)'
;MKTVRIPTRLAAICLVACTGSWLVFGSAAQSQFPAARQEPPERVFLRIQGVDGESTDRDHPGWIDIVSFTYGLSRPPIDPMAIDGPQPPANHRGLSLVKHTDRATGLLYMHCNNGRPIEEAVLEVLQTTELGVSVQEYRLQGVIVTAVQTSGGSRTGARATENVTLHYASVQWTHVRLDPVTGSVISEVAMQWDLAGSPAP
;
A
#
# COMPACT_ATOMS: atom_id res chain seq x y z
N MET A 1 -46.72 -55.61 14.31
CA MET A 1 -46.17 -54.58 15.22
C MET A 1 -46.78 -53.23 14.85
N LYS A 2 -47.55 -52.69 15.80
CA LYS A 2 -48.00 -51.31 16.07
C LYS A 2 -48.10 -50.29 14.90
N THR A 3 -49.32 -49.89 14.48
CA THR A 3 -50.15 -48.73 14.94
C THR A 3 -49.82 -47.45 14.13
N VAL A 4 -50.59 -46.98 13.12
CA VAL A 4 -51.95 -46.38 13.07
C VAL A 4 -52.01 -44.86 13.38
N ARG A 5 -52.76 -44.13 12.51
CA ARG A 5 -53.41 -42.78 12.57
C ARG A 5 -52.69 -41.58 11.91
N ILE A 6 -53.18 -40.95 10.81
CA ILE A 6 -54.40 -40.12 10.55
C ILE A 6 -54.25 -38.69 11.16
N PRO A 7 -54.70 -37.55 10.56
CA PRO A 7 -55.84 -37.41 9.64
C PRO A 7 -55.76 -36.47 8.41
N THR A 8 -56.69 -36.81 7.52
CA THR A 8 -57.53 -36.02 6.61
C THR A 8 -58.26 -34.82 7.25
N ARG A 9 -58.25 -33.65 6.60
CA ARG A 9 -59.39 -32.69 6.49
C ARG A 9 -59.23 -31.97 5.14
N LEU A 10 -60.02 -32.24 4.09
CA LEU A 10 -61.38 -31.77 3.84
C LEU A 10 -61.58 -30.28 4.21
N ALA A 11 -61.59 -29.41 3.20
CA ALA A 11 -62.78 -28.68 2.75
C ALA A 11 -62.44 -27.30 2.13
N ALA A 12 -63.33 -26.91 1.23
CA ALA A 12 -63.68 -25.53 0.84
C ALA A 12 -62.80 -24.83 -0.20
N ILE A 13 -63.19 -25.08 -1.45
CA ILE A 13 -63.42 -24.05 -2.47
C ILE A 13 -63.98 -22.77 -1.81
N CYS A 14 -63.27 -21.66 -1.97
CA CYS A 14 -63.86 -20.33 -1.84
C CYS A 14 -63.34 -19.47 -2.98
N LEU A 15 -64.09 -19.45 -4.08
CA LEU A 15 -64.03 -18.39 -5.08
C LEU A 15 -64.50 -17.11 -4.38
N VAL A 16 -63.59 -16.18 -4.13
CA VAL A 16 -63.94 -14.79 -3.87
C VAL A 16 -63.09 -13.93 -4.80
N ALA A 17 -63.75 -13.48 -5.87
CA ALA A 17 -63.28 -12.38 -6.69
C ALA A 17 -63.29 -11.11 -5.83
N CYS A 18 -62.11 -10.59 -5.52
CA CYS A 18 -61.94 -9.23 -5.04
C CYS A 18 -61.02 -8.49 -5.99
N THR A 19 -61.66 -7.76 -6.90
CA THR A 19 -61.08 -6.60 -7.58
C THR A 19 -60.60 -5.60 -6.54
N GLY A 20 -59.30 -5.28 -6.52
CA GLY A 20 -58.77 -4.28 -5.59
C GLY A 20 -57.26 -4.23 -5.56
N SER A 21 -56.71 -3.21 -6.21
CA SER A 21 -55.33 -2.76 -6.19
C SER A 21 -54.62 -2.95 -4.84
N TRP A 22 -53.54 -3.73 -4.82
CA TRP A 22 -52.53 -3.71 -3.76
C TRP A 22 -51.14 -3.85 -4.40
N LEU A 23 -50.28 -2.91 -4.01
CA LEU A 23 -48.88 -2.79 -4.41
C LEU A 23 -48.14 -4.14 -4.30
N VAL A 24 -47.67 -4.66 -5.42
CA VAL A 24 -46.62 -5.69 -5.39
C VAL A 24 -45.30 -4.96 -5.22
N PHE A 25 -44.82 -4.97 -3.98
CA PHE A 25 -43.43 -4.74 -3.64
C PHE A 25 -42.57 -5.72 -4.44
N GLY A 26 -41.90 -5.22 -5.48
CA GLY A 26 -40.80 -5.92 -6.12
C GLY A 26 -39.68 -6.06 -5.10
N SER A 27 -39.53 -7.27 -4.54
CA SER A 27 -38.35 -7.67 -3.79
C SER A 27 -37.16 -7.61 -4.74
N ALA A 28 -36.42 -6.51 -4.68
CA ALA A 28 -35.09 -6.44 -5.24
C ALA A 28 -34.25 -7.44 -4.44
N ALA A 29 -34.02 -8.62 -5.03
CA ALA A 29 -32.95 -9.52 -4.60
C ALA A 29 -31.64 -8.76 -4.79
N GLN A 30 -31.24 -8.00 -3.77
CA GLN A 30 -29.92 -7.41 -3.67
C GLN A 30 -28.96 -8.59 -3.53
N SER A 31 -28.30 -8.93 -4.63
CA SER A 31 -27.10 -9.76 -4.57
C SER A 31 -26.13 -9.04 -3.65
N GLN A 32 -26.05 -9.51 -2.40
CA GLN A 32 -25.00 -9.12 -1.48
C GLN A 32 -23.71 -9.67 -2.06
N PHE A 33 -23.03 -8.85 -2.87
CA PHE A 33 -21.61 -9.02 -3.09
C PHE A 33 -20.97 -9.10 -1.69
N PRO A 34 -20.17 -10.13 -1.40
CA PRO A 34 -19.52 -10.23 -0.11
C PRO A 34 -18.73 -8.93 0.10
N ALA A 35 -18.96 -8.26 1.23
CA ALA A 35 -18.23 -7.07 1.61
C ALA A 35 -16.74 -7.37 1.40
N ALA A 36 -16.06 -6.53 0.61
CA ALA A 36 -14.63 -6.67 0.37
C ALA A 36 -13.95 -6.88 1.72
N ARG A 37 -13.24 -8.00 1.86
CA ARG A 37 -12.47 -8.30 3.08
C ARG A 37 -11.54 -7.09 3.26
N GLN A 38 -11.78 -6.25 4.25
CA GLN A 38 -10.92 -5.10 4.51
C GLN A 38 -9.57 -5.68 4.92
N GLU A 39 -8.60 -5.70 4.00
CA GLU A 39 -7.23 -6.00 4.36
C GLU A 39 -6.82 -5.01 5.46
N PRO A 40 -6.05 -5.45 6.46
CA PRO A 40 -5.62 -4.56 7.54
C PRO A 40 -4.89 -3.36 6.94
N PRO A 41 -5.00 -2.16 7.54
CA PRO A 41 -4.32 -0.99 7.01
C PRO A 41 -2.81 -1.26 6.92
N GLU A 42 -2.27 -1.10 5.71
CA GLU A 42 -0.84 -1.09 5.48
C GLU A 42 -0.20 0.03 6.30
N ARG A 43 0.90 -0.26 6.97
CA ARG A 43 1.69 0.74 7.72
C ARG A 43 2.99 0.96 6.98
N VAL A 44 3.34 2.21 6.74
CA VAL A 44 4.51 2.56 5.94
C VAL A 44 5.42 3.46 6.77
N PHE A 45 6.68 3.08 6.88
CA PHE A 45 7.68 3.80 7.68
C PHE A 45 8.90 4.10 6.81
N LEU A 46 9.51 5.26 7.04
CA LEU A 46 10.71 5.68 6.35
C LEU A 46 11.81 6.04 7.35
N ARG A 47 12.95 5.39 7.24
CA ARG A 47 14.20 5.79 7.88
C ARG A 47 15.04 6.60 6.91
N ILE A 48 15.56 7.72 7.35
CA ILE A 48 16.58 8.47 6.62
C ILE A 48 17.74 8.69 7.58
N GLN A 49 18.95 8.33 7.15
CA GLN A 49 20.12 8.45 8.02
C GLN A 49 20.37 9.91 8.42
N GLY A 50 20.43 10.16 9.72
CA GLY A 50 20.63 11.51 10.28
C GLY A 50 19.38 12.39 10.28
N VAL A 51 18.21 11.86 9.93
CA VAL A 51 16.94 12.57 9.94
C VAL A 51 15.91 11.78 10.75
N ASP A 52 15.70 12.20 11.99
CA ASP A 52 14.74 11.57 12.90
C ASP A 52 13.32 12.10 12.67
N GLY A 53 12.37 11.17 12.60
CA GLY A 53 10.93 11.45 12.59
C GLY A 53 10.32 11.42 14.00
N GLU A 54 9.02 11.14 14.06
CA GLU A 54 8.22 11.13 15.30
C GLU A 54 7.43 9.83 15.50
N SER A 55 7.72 8.78 14.73
CA SER A 55 6.99 7.52 14.87
C SER A 55 7.18 6.91 16.26
N THR A 56 6.07 6.44 16.83
CA THR A 56 6.00 5.78 18.14
C THR A 56 5.75 4.29 18.01
N ASP A 57 5.80 3.75 16.79
CA ASP A 57 5.70 2.31 16.56
C ASP A 57 6.85 1.58 17.27
N ARG A 58 6.53 0.44 17.88
CA ARG A 58 7.48 -0.34 18.69
C ARG A 58 8.68 -0.80 17.86
N ASP A 59 8.43 -1.15 16.60
CA ASP A 59 9.44 -1.76 15.73
C ASP A 59 10.11 -0.67 14.84
N HIS A 60 9.55 0.55 14.78
CA HIS A 60 10.07 1.70 14.02
C HIS A 60 10.20 3.00 14.86
N PRO A 61 10.81 2.97 16.05
CA PRO A 61 10.86 4.15 16.92
C PRO A 61 11.70 5.26 16.29
N GLY A 62 11.13 6.47 16.20
CA GLY A 62 11.80 7.64 15.63
C GLY A 62 11.91 7.64 14.11
N TRP A 63 11.26 6.69 13.42
CA TRP A 63 11.13 6.74 11.96
C TRP A 63 10.09 7.78 11.55
N ILE A 64 10.00 8.05 10.26
CA ILE A 64 8.98 8.94 9.69
C ILE A 64 7.77 8.10 9.30
N ASP A 65 6.59 8.48 9.81
CA ASP A 65 5.32 7.87 9.40
C ASP A 65 4.93 8.36 8.00
N ILE A 66 4.71 7.42 7.08
CA ILE A 66 4.35 7.70 5.69
C ILE A 66 2.86 7.45 5.49
N VAL A 67 2.18 8.46 4.93
CA VAL A 67 0.76 8.42 4.59
C VAL A 67 0.54 7.66 3.28
N SER A 68 1.40 7.93 2.29
CA SER A 68 1.40 7.22 1.02
C SER A 68 2.73 7.40 0.31
N PHE A 69 3.02 6.51 -0.64
CA PHE A 69 4.21 6.62 -1.47
C PHE A 69 3.89 6.23 -2.91
N THR A 70 4.77 6.62 -3.82
CA THR A 70 4.76 6.20 -5.21
C THR A 70 6.19 5.91 -5.61
N TYR A 71 6.41 4.68 -6.06
CA TYR A 71 7.68 4.21 -6.58
C TYR A 71 7.46 3.64 -7.98
N GLY A 72 8.36 3.94 -8.91
CA GLY A 72 8.21 3.47 -10.27
C GLY A 72 9.48 3.60 -11.11
N LEU A 73 9.63 2.63 -12.00
CA LEU A 73 10.67 2.57 -13.02
C LEU A 73 10.01 2.31 -14.38
N SER A 74 10.52 2.94 -15.42
CA SER A 74 9.91 2.87 -16.76
C SER A 74 10.98 2.86 -17.84
N ARG A 75 10.71 2.15 -18.92
CA ARG A 75 11.52 2.19 -20.14
C ARG A 75 10.59 2.50 -21.31
N PRO A 76 11.00 3.31 -22.29
CA PRO A 76 10.21 3.49 -23.49
C PRO A 76 9.99 2.16 -24.21
N PRO A 77 8.88 2.00 -24.95
CA PRO A 77 8.67 0.83 -25.81
C PRO A 77 9.84 0.65 -26.79
N ILE A 78 10.20 -0.60 -27.04
CA ILE A 78 11.24 -0.95 -28.01
C ILE A 78 10.64 -1.43 -29.31
N ASP A 79 11.33 -1.15 -30.41
CA ASP A 79 11.08 -1.78 -31.69
C ASP A 79 11.32 -3.30 -31.55
N PRO A 80 10.34 -4.16 -31.89
CA PRO A 80 10.53 -5.61 -31.90
C PRO A 80 11.74 -6.06 -32.72
N MET A 81 12.12 -5.34 -33.77
CA MET A 81 13.31 -5.65 -34.58
C MET A 81 14.64 -5.34 -33.86
N ALA A 82 14.59 -4.57 -32.77
CA ALA A 82 15.76 -4.18 -31.98
C ALA A 82 15.78 -4.82 -30.57
N ILE A 83 14.93 -5.83 -30.31
CA ILE A 83 14.77 -6.43 -28.96
C ILE A 83 16.07 -7.06 -28.42
N ASP A 84 16.88 -7.63 -29.30
CA ASP A 84 18.15 -8.28 -28.96
C ASP A 84 19.34 -7.31 -28.95
N GLY A 85 19.11 -6.02 -29.27
CA GLY A 85 20.14 -4.99 -29.26
C GLY A 85 20.41 -4.38 -27.87
N PRO A 86 21.50 -3.62 -27.69
CA PRO A 86 21.76 -2.88 -26.46
C PRO A 86 20.61 -1.93 -26.13
N GLN A 87 20.11 -2.00 -24.91
CA GLN A 87 18.99 -1.18 -24.44
C GLN A 87 19.48 -0.08 -23.48
N PRO A 88 18.92 1.13 -23.56
CA PRO A 88 19.20 2.14 -22.54
C PRO A 88 18.68 1.66 -21.17
N PRO A 89 19.32 2.08 -20.06
CA PRO A 89 18.84 1.75 -18.73
C PRO A 89 17.43 2.29 -18.50
N ALA A 90 16.69 1.65 -17.59
CA ALA A 90 15.38 2.13 -17.18
C ALA A 90 15.49 3.52 -16.55
N ASN A 91 14.45 4.34 -16.74
CA ASN A 91 14.32 5.62 -16.06
C ASN A 91 13.69 5.39 -14.68
N HIS A 92 14.45 5.73 -13.63
CA HIS A 92 14.00 5.75 -12.24
C HIS A 92 13.45 7.14 -11.92
N ARG A 93 12.16 7.25 -11.64
CA ARG A 93 11.49 8.55 -11.37
C ARG A 93 11.72 9.09 -9.94
N GLY A 94 12.57 8.42 -9.16
CA GLY A 94 12.71 8.66 -7.72
C GLY A 94 11.58 8.01 -6.91
N LEU A 95 11.66 8.18 -5.60
CA LEU A 95 10.63 7.80 -4.64
C LEU A 95 9.89 9.06 -4.19
N SER A 96 8.58 9.13 -4.45
CA SER A 96 7.72 10.23 -4.00
C SER A 96 6.89 9.78 -2.79
N LEU A 97 6.84 10.60 -1.76
CA LEU A 97 6.32 10.26 -0.44
C LEU A 97 5.38 11.36 0.04
N VAL A 98 4.32 10.97 0.72
CA VAL A 98 3.45 11.87 1.49
C VAL A 98 3.62 11.56 2.96
N LYS A 99 3.98 12.57 3.74
CA LYS A 99 4.08 12.50 5.21
C LYS A 99 3.33 13.66 5.85
N HIS A 100 3.11 13.57 7.16
CA HIS A 100 2.72 14.75 7.94
C HIS A 100 3.93 15.60 8.28
N THR A 101 3.72 16.90 8.54
CA THR A 101 4.78 17.73 9.14
C THR A 101 5.16 17.18 10.51
N ASP A 102 6.46 17.00 10.72
CA ASP A 102 7.04 16.42 11.94
C ASP A 102 8.44 17.03 12.17
N ARG A 103 9.19 16.50 13.15
CA ARG A 103 10.57 16.90 13.40
C ARG A 103 11.52 16.76 12.20
N ALA A 104 11.29 15.81 11.30
CA ALA A 104 12.14 15.58 10.13
C ALA A 104 12.03 16.72 9.09
N THR A 105 10.89 17.42 9.03
CA THR A 105 10.60 18.48 8.06
C THR A 105 11.74 19.49 7.90
N GLY A 106 12.27 20.03 9.02
CA GLY A 106 13.33 21.04 8.97
C GLY A 106 14.64 20.51 8.38
N LEU A 107 15.00 19.26 8.68
CA LEU A 107 16.19 18.63 8.14
C LEU A 107 16.03 18.30 6.66
N LEU A 108 14.84 17.85 6.24
CA LEU A 108 14.54 17.61 4.83
C LEU A 108 14.67 18.87 3.99
N TYR A 109 14.21 20.02 4.49
CA TYR A 109 14.45 21.32 3.83
C TYR A 109 15.93 21.63 3.69
N MET A 110 16.72 21.38 4.74
CA MET A 110 18.16 21.64 4.69
C MET A 110 18.87 20.74 3.68
N HIS A 111 18.54 19.45 3.63
CA HIS A 111 19.07 18.52 2.62
C HIS A 111 18.66 18.90 1.21
N CYS A 112 17.42 19.34 1.02
CA CYS A 112 16.95 19.84 -0.28
C CYS A 112 17.70 21.11 -0.70
N ASN A 113 17.97 22.03 0.23
CA ASN A 113 18.63 23.30 -0.05
C ASN A 113 20.15 23.16 -0.29
N ASN A 114 20.81 22.28 0.44
CA ASN A 114 22.26 22.09 0.32
C ASN A 114 22.67 21.05 -0.73
N GLY A 115 21.72 20.23 -1.21
CA GLY A 115 21.95 19.19 -2.20
C GLY A 115 22.92 18.09 -1.74
N ARG A 116 23.18 17.97 -0.43
CA ARG A 116 24.12 16.98 0.10
C ARG A 116 23.49 15.60 0.08
N PRO A 117 24.18 14.59 -0.49
CA PRO A 117 23.69 13.23 -0.46
C PRO A 117 23.66 12.71 0.98
N ILE A 118 22.59 12.02 1.29
CA ILE A 118 22.42 11.19 2.48
C ILE A 118 22.86 9.79 2.10
N GLU A 119 23.61 9.13 2.98
CA GLU A 119 24.17 7.81 2.70
C GLU A 119 23.07 6.78 2.44
N GLU A 120 22.09 6.66 3.34
CA GLU A 120 21.03 5.65 3.25
C GLU A 120 19.63 6.20 3.59
N ALA A 121 18.61 5.72 2.87
CA ALA A 121 17.22 5.77 3.28
C ALA A 121 16.55 4.40 3.09
N VAL A 122 15.67 4.00 4.01
CA VAL A 122 14.95 2.71 3.99
C VAL A 122 13.47 2.97 4.13
N LEU A 123 12.69 2.60 3.11
CA LEU A 123 11.22 2.59 3.18
C LEU A 123 10.76 1.16 3.46
N GLU A 124 10.00 0.98 4.53
CA GLU A 124 9.36 -0.28 4.87
C GLU A 124 7.85 -0.18 4.75
N VAL A 125 7.28 -1.14 4.03
CA VAL A 125 5.85 -1.32 3.84
C VAL A 125 5.45 -2.59 4.57
N LEU A 126 4.68 -2.41 5.63
CA LEU A 126 4.21 -3.48 6.49
C LEU A 126 2.77 -3.82 6.15
N GLN A 127 2.57 -4.99 5.55
CA GLN A 127 1.24 -5.56 5.39
C GLN A 127 0.97 -6.51 6.56
N THR A 128 0.03 -6.10 7.42
CA THR A 128 -0.38 -6.93 8.55
C THR A 128 -1.28 -8.04 8.03
N THR A 129 -1.00 -9.27 8.46
CA THR A 129 -1.83 -10.45 8.23
C THR A 129 -2.35 -10.96 9.57
N GLU A 130 -3.25 -11.95 9.57
CA GLU A 130 -3.75 -12.56 10.81
C GLU A 130 -2.65 -13.23 11.65
N LEU A 131 -1.52 -13.59 11.02
CA LEU A 131 -0.48 -14.43 11.62
C LEU A 131 0.91 -13.77 11.68
N GLY A 132 1.07 -12.57 11.15
CA GLY A 132 2.35 -11.86 11.12
C GLY A 132 2.35 -10.65 10.19
N VAL A 133 3.53 -10.06 9.97
CA VAL A 133 3.72 -8.88 9.12
C VAL A 133 4.60 -9.24 7.92
N SER A 134 4.06 -9.20 6.72
CA SER A 134 4.87 -9.25 5.50
C SER A 134 5.46 -7.87 5.22
N VAL A 135 6.69 -7.86 4.73
CA VAL A 135 7.49 -6.64 4.58
C VAL A 135 7.92 -6.48 3.14
N GLN A 136 7.68 -5.29 2.59
CA GLN A 136 8.29 -4.82 1.36
C GLN A 136 9.24 -3.68 1.70
N GLU A 137 10.53 -3.89 1.47
CA GLU A 137 11.59 -2.90 1.74
C GLU A 137 12.10 -2.30 0.43
N TYR A 138 12.34 -0.98 0.45
CA TYR A 138 13.12 -0.24 -0.54
C TYR A 138 14.28 0.43 0.17
N ARG A 139 15.48 -0.13 0.03
CA ARG A 139 16.71 0.45 0.57
C ARG A 139 17.41 1.24 -0.52
N LEU A 140 17.57 2.54 -0.28
CA LEU A 140 18.14 3.50 -1.20
C LEU A 140 19.50 3.96 -0.68
N GLN A 141 20.49 4.07 -1.55
CA GLN A 141 21.83 4.58 -1.21
C GLN A 141 22.15 5.84 -2.02
N GLY A 142 22.95 6.74 -1.46
CA GLY A 142 23.34 8.00 -2.11
C GLY A 142 22.11 8.87 -2.41
N VAL A 143 21.28 9.08 -1.39
CA VAL A 143 19.96 9.68 -1.49
C VAL A 143 20.05 11.21 -1.51
N ILE A 144 19.40 11.85 -2.48
CA ILE A 144 19.27 13.29 -2.57
C ILE A 144 17.80 13.67 -2.44
N VAL A 145 17.50 14.60 -1.53
CA VAL A 145 16.18 15.21 -1.45
C VAL A 145 16.06 16.23 -2.58
N THR A 146 15.18 15.99 -3.55
CA THR A 146 15.05 16.85 -4.74
C THR A 146 13.89 17.82 -4.66
N ALA A 147 12.88 17.51 -3.87
CA ALA A 147 11.75 18.39 -3.64
C ALA A 147 11.12 18.11 -2.27
N VAL A 148 10.70 19.18 -1.61
CA VAL A 148 9.82 19.14 -0.43
C VAL A 148 8.74 20.20 -0.63
N GLN A 149 7.47 19.80 -0.63
CA GLN A 149 6.33 20.68 -0.79
C GLN A 149 5.33 20.48 0.33
N THR A 150 5.15 21.51 1.15
CA THR A 150 4.24 21.46 2.30
C THR A 150 2.93 22.15 1.99
N SER A 151 1.84 21.43 2.26
CA SER A 151 0.47 21.87 2.06
C SER A 151 -0.24 21.89 3.41
N GLY A 152 -0.86 23.02 3.74
CA GLY A 152 -1.61 23.20 4.98
C GLY A 152 -2.86 24.04 4.73
N GLY A 153 -3.87 23.88 5.59
CA GLY A 153 -5.12 24.62 5.50
C GLY A 153 -5.68 24.94 6.88
N SER A 154 -6.51 25.98 6.97
CA SER A 154 -7.05 26.50 8.24
C SER A 154 -8.16 25.64 8.86
N ARG A 155 -8.39 24.41 8.38
CA ARG A 155 -9.44 23.55 8.94
C ARG A 155 -8.99 23.05 10.31
N THR A 156 -9.84 23.23 11.31
CA THR A 156 -9.59 22.79 12.68
C THR A 156 -9.24 21.29 12.70
N GLY A 157 -8.13 20.94 13.33
CA GLY A 157 -7.65 19.55 13.48
C GLY A 157 -6.96 18.92 12.27
N ALA A 158 -6.81 19.63 11.13
CA ALA A 158 -6.04 19.10 10.01
C ALA A 158 -4.52 19.31 10.24
N ARG A 159 -3.75 18.22 10.26
CA ARG A 159 -2.29 18.30 10.22
C ARG A 159 -1.84 18.65 8.80
N ALA A 160 -0.83 19.52 8.70
CA ALA A 160 -0.21 19.81 7.41
C ALA A 160 0.43 18.52 6.84
N THR A 161 0.42 18.41 5.51
CA THR A 161 0.99 17.29 4.77
C THR A 161 2.11 17.78 3.88
N GLU A 162 3.07 16.91 3.60
CA GLU A 162 4.26 17.23 2.83
C GLU A 162 4.45 16.17 1.75
N ASN A 163 4.69 16.62 0.52
CA ASN A 163 5.20 15.79 -0.56
C ASN A 163 6.73 15.90 -0.59
N VAL A 164 7.42 14.77 -0.44
CA VAL A 164 8.88 14.67 -0.47
C VAL A 164 9.27 13.78 -1.65
N THR A 165 10.23 14.22 -2.45
CA THR A 165 10.81 13.40 -3.53
C THR A 165 12.27 13.10 -3.23
N LEU A 166 12.62 11.82 -3.27
CA LEU A 166 13.96 11.31 -3.08
C LEU A 166 14.49 10.72 -4.38
N HIS A 167 15.67 11.17 -4.80
CA HIS A 167 16.48 10.48 -5.81
C HIS A 167 17.61 9.73 -5.12
N TYR A 168 18.18 8.73 -5.80
CA TYR A 168 19.18 7.83 -5.21
C TYR A 168 20.16 7.34 -6.28
N ALA A 169 21.32 6.88 -5.84
CA ALA A 169 22.35 6.30 -6.69
C ALA A 169 22.14 4.80 -6.89
N SER A 170 21.69 4.07 -5.87
CA SER A 170 21.34 2.66 -5.99
C SER A 170 20.14 2.29 -5.12
N VAL A 171 19.51 1.17 -5.45
CA VAL A 171 18.32 0.65 -4.77
C VAL A 171 18.42 -0.86 -4.60
N GLN A 172 17.96 -1.35 -3.45
CA GLN A 172 17.68 -2.74 -3.18
C GLN A 172 16.19 -2.88 -2.86
N TRP A 173 15.55 -3.84 -3.51
CA TRP A 173 14.16 -4.24 -3.27
C TRP A 173 14.16 -5.58 -2.56
N THR A 174 13.52 -5.64 -1.40
CA THR A 174 13.33 -6.89 -0.66
C THR A 174 11.85 -7.12 -0.45
N HIS A 175 11.37 -8.29 -0.84
CA HIS A 175 9.99 -8.71 -0.59
C HIS A 175 10.00 -9.97 0.26
N VAL A 176 9.47 -9.88 1.48
CA VAL A 176 9.29 -10.98 2.41
C VAL A 176 7.82 -11.31 2.50
N ARG A 177 7.46 -12.51 2.04
CA ARG A 177 6.09 -13.01 2.09
C ARG A 177 5.93 -14.03 3.21
N LEU A 178 4.89 -13.84 4.01
CA LEU A 178 4.49 -14.78 5.03
C LEU A 178 3.39 -15.73 4.54
N ASP A 179 3.36 -16.91 5.17
CA ASP A 179 2.32 -17.89 5.02
C ASP A 179 1.03 -17.40 5.70
N PRO A 180 -0.09 -17.29 4.97
CA PRO A 180 -1.35 -16.83 5.54
C PRO A 180 -1.97 -17.83 6.53
N VAL A 181 -1.42 -19.04 6.67
CA VAL A 181 -1.90 -20.11 7.57
C VAL A 181 -0.91 -20.41 8.70
N THR A 182 0.40 -20.33 8.45
CA THR A 182 1.41 -20.65 9.48
C THR A 182 2.14 -19.43 10.04
N GLY A 183 2.06 -18.26 9.38
CA GLY A 183 2.85 -17.08 9.73
C GLY A 183 4.34 -17.21 9.43
N SER A 184 4.78 -18.35 8.89
CA SER A 184 6.19 -18.59 8.55
C SER A 184 6.58 -17.85 7.26
N VAL A 185 7.85 -17.50 7.12
CA VAL A 185 8.37 -16.91 5.86
C VAL A 185 8.29 -17.97 4.76
N ILE A 186 7.51 -17.70 3.71
CA ILE A 186 7.42 -18.56 2.52
C ILE A 186 8.56 -18.25 1.55
N SER A 187 8.82 -16.96 1.35
CA SER A 187 9.79 -16.51 0.36
C SER A 187 10.37 -15.16 0.74
N GLU A 188 11.66 -15.02 0.51
CA GLU A 188 12.39 -13.78 0.53
C GLU A 188 13.05 -13.59 -0.84
N VAL A 189 12.74 -12.48 -1.49
CA VAL A 189 13.35 -12.12 -2.77
C VAL A 189 14.00 -10.75 -2.60
N ALA A 190 15.32 -10.72 -2.77
CA ALA A 190 16.11 -9.50 -2.75
C ALA A 190 16.77 -9.28 -4.12
N MET A 191 16.63 -8.08 -4.66
CA MET A 191 17.25 -7.65 -5.92
C MET A 191 17.84 -6.27 -5.73
N GLN A 192 18.97 -5.98 -6.37
CA GLN A 192 19.61 -4.67 -6.27
C GLN A 192 20.00 -4.13 -7.65
N TRP A 193 20.04 -2.80 -7.74
CA TRP A 193 20.41 -2.09 -8.96
C TRP A 193 21.17 -0.80 -8.62
N ASP A 194 22.31 -0.61 -9.28
CA ASP A 194 23.09 0.61 -9.25
C ASP A 194 22.87 1.43 -10.52
N LEU A 195 22.48 2.69 -10.37
CA LEU A 195 22.25 3.59 -11.49
C LEU A 195 23.57 4.09 -12.11
N ALA A 196 24.69 4.03 -11.38
CA ALA A 196 26.02 4.39 -11.88
C ALA A 196 26.67 3.27 -12.73
N GLY A 197 26.02 2.12 -12.87
CA GLY A 197 26.40 1.08 -13.83
C GLY A 197 27.31 -0.02 -13.29
N SER A 198 27.54 -0.13 -11.97
CA SER A 198 28.17 -1.32 -11.39
C SER A 198 27.11 -2.15 -10.66
N PRO A 199 26.67 -3.31 -11.15
CA PRO A 199 25.85 -4.19 -10.32
C PRO A 199 26.65 -4.45 -9.03
N ALA A 200 26.12 -4.02 -7.88
CA ALA A 200 26.70 -4.35 -6.60
C ALA A 200 26.79 -5.88 -6.48
N PRO A 201 27.82 -6.41 -5.79
CA PRO A 201 28.07 -7.86 -5.71
C PRO A 201 26.94 -8.63 -5.01
#